data_AF-A0A9N9KGJ8-F1
#
_entry.id   AF-A0A9N9KGJ8-F1
#
_cell.length_a   1.000
_cell.length_b   1.000
_cell.length_c   1.000
_cell.angle_alpha   90.00
_cell.angle_beta   90.00
_cell.angle_gamma   90.00
#
_symmetry.space_group_name_H-M   'P 1'
#
loop_
_entity.id
_entity.type
_entity.pdbx_description
1 polymer ?
#
loop_
_entity_poly.entity_id
_entity_poly.type
_entity_poly.pdbx_seq_one_letter_code
_entity_poly.pdbx_strand_id
1 'polypeptide(L)' 'NHIYAVPPVIHKLVNDPLVQQFDLLSVDTIASAGAPLVDQLEKNFYEMFKIPILQFYGSIGILFSNVKAKILSEDGH' A
#
# COMPACT_ATOMS: atom_id res chain seq x y z
N ASN A 1 -1.02 3.42 16.02
CA ASN A 1 -1.09 1.98 15.69
C ASN A 1 -0.77 1.75 14.21
N HIS A 2 -0.01 0.71 13.84
CA HIS A 2 0.36 0.42 12.43
C HIS A 2 -0.31 -0.86 11.95
N ILE A 3 -0.93 -0.83 10.76
CA ILE A 3 -1.63 -1.98 10.17
C ILE A 3 -0.95 -2.38 8.85
N TYR A 4 -0.84 -3.68 8.60
CA TYR A 4 -0.39 -4.23 7.32
C TYR A 4 -1.59 -4.77 6.55
N ALA A 5 -1.82 -4.28 5.34
CA ALA A 5 -2.95 -4.68 4.51
C ALA A 5 -2.54 -4.80 3.05
N VAL A 6 -3.07 -5.81 2.35
CA VAL A 6 -2.87 -5.96 0.91
C VAL A 6 -3.84 -5.06 0.12
N PRO A 7 -3.52 -4.68 -1.12
CA PRO A 7 -4.37 -3.78 -1.92
C PRO A 7 -5.86 -4.17 -2.03
N PRO A 8 -6.23 -5.47 -2.14
CA PRO A 8 -7.66 -5.85 -2.14
C PRO A 8 -8.40 -5.49 -0.83
N VAL A 9 -7.71 -5.48 0.31
CA VAL A 9 -8.31 -5.07 1.59
C VAL A 9 -8.56 -3.57 1.58
N ILE A 10 -7.60 -2.77 1.12
CA ILE A 10 -7.76 -1.32 0.98
C ILE A 10 -8.89 -0.99 0.00
N HIS A 11 -8.98 -1.72 -1.11
CA HIS A 11 -10.07 -1.60 -2.07
C HIS A 11 -11.43 -1.86 -1.43
N LYS A 12 -11.54 -2.88 -0.57
CA LYS A 12 -12.78 -3.15 0.17
C LYS A 12 -13.08 -2.03 1.18
N LEU A 13 -12.08 -1.50 1.88
CA LEU A 13 -12.27 -0.42 2.84
C LEU A 13 -12.85 0.86 2.20
N VAL A 14 -12.47 1.15 0.95
CA VAL A 14 -12.99 2.31 0.22
C VAL A 14 -14.39 2.08 -0.33
N ASN A 15 -14.69 0.87 -0.80
CA ASN A 15 -15.92 0.61 -1.57
C ASN A 15 -17.06 -0.05 -0.76
N ASP A 16 -16.80 -0.53 0.44
CA ASP A 16 -17.82 -1.16 1.28
C ASP A 16 -18.51 -0.12 2.18
N PRO A 17 -19.81 0.14 2.01
CA PRO A 17 -20.54 1.15 2.80
C PRO A 17 -20.57 0.83 4.30
N LEU A 18 -20.38 -0.44 4.69
CA LEU A 18 -20.28 -0.86 6.08
C LEU A 18 -18.95 -0.44 6.73
N VAL A 19 -18.03 0.18 6.01
CA VAL A 19 -16.75 0.60 6.60
C VAL A 19 -16.86 1.99 7.23
N GLN A 20 -17.84 2.80 6.83
CA GLN A 20 -18.10 4.12 7.42
C GLN A 20 -18.56 4.07 8.88
N GLN A 21 -19.04 2.92 9.36
CA GLN A 21 -19.42 2.72 10.76
C GLN A 21 -18.23 2.36 11.67
N PHE A 22 -17.05 2.03 11.11
CA PHE A 22 -15.88 1.69 11.93
C PHE A 22 -15.08 2.94 12.27
N ASP A 23 -14.77 3.08 13.56
CA ASP A 23 -13.83 4.08 14.05
C ASP A 23 -12.38 3.57 13.87
N LEU A 24 -11.64 4.21 12.97
CA LEU A 24 -10.22 3.91 12.71
C LEU A 24 -9.28 4.97 13.30
N LEU A 25 -9.75 5.87 14.16
CA LEU A 25 -8.97 6.99 14.69
C LEU A 25 -7.71 6.59 15.47
N SER A 26 -7.61 5.34 15.93
CA SER A 26 -6.42 4.81 16.62
C SER A 26 -5.29 4.37 15.68
N VAL A 27 -5.56 4.33 14.36
CA VAL A 27 -4.61 3.90 13.33
C VAL A 27 -3.83 5.11 12.83
N ASP A 28 -2.50 5.01 12.86
CA ASP A 28 -1.61 6.09 12.45
C ASP A 28 -1.23 5.96 10.97
N THR A 29 -1.07 4.72 10.47
CA THR A 29 -0.62 4.43 9.10
C THR A 29 -0.98 3.00 8.70
N ILE A 30 -1.24 2.79 7.41
CA ILE A 30 -1.37 1.47 6.80
C ILE A 30 -0.19 1.19 5.86
N ALA A 31 0.51 0.09 6.06
CA ALA A 31 1.52 -0.42 5.14
C ALA A 31 0.90 -1.40 4.14
N SER A 32 1.21 -1.24 2.85
CA SER A 32 0.68 -2.07 1.77
C SER A 32 1.78 -2.59 0.85
N ALA A 33 1.67 -3.83 0.41
CA ALA A 33 2.65 -4.50 -0.45
C ALA A 33 2.01 -5.62 -1.28
N GLY A 34 2.79 -6.22 -2.18
CA GLY A 34 2.42 -7.42 -2.94
C GLY A 34 1.64 -7.17 -4.24
N ALA A 35 1.08 -5.97 -4.41
CA ALA A 35 0.54 -5.49 -5.69
C ALA A 35 0.57 -3.95 -5.73
N PRO A 36 0.58 -3.35 -6.93
CA PRO A 36 0.49 -1.90 -7.06
C PRO A 36 -0.88 -1.40 -6.56
N LEU A 37 -0.85 -0.29 -5.81
CA LEU A 37 -2.04 0.45 -5.44
C LEU A 37 -2.25 1.56 -6.46
N VAL A 38 -3.46 1.70 -6.98
CA VAL A 38 -3.79 2.77 -7.94
C VAL A 38 -3.93 4.09 -7.19
N ASP A 39 -3.32 5.17 -7.68
CA ASP A 39 -3.31 6.50 -7.04
C ASP A 39 -4.71 6.98 -6.61
N GLN A 40 -5.73 6.72 -7.43
CA GLN A 40 -7.10 7.10 -7.13
C GLN A 40 -7.66 6.35 -5.91
N LEU A 41 -7.29 5.08 -5.72
CA LEU A 41 -7.72 4.29 -4.57
C LEU A 41 -7.07 4.81 -3.28
N GLU A 42 -5.78 5.15 -3.33
CA GLU A 42 -5.06 5.76 -2.21
C GLU A 42 -5.67 7.11 -1.82
N LYS A 43 -5.96 7.95 -2.81
CA LYS A 43 -6.62 9.25 -2.60
C LYS A 43 -7.99 9.09 -1.94
N ASN A 44 -8.84 8.21 -2.47
CA ASN A 44 -10.18 7.96 -1.91
C ASN A 44 -10.08 7.45 -0.46
N PHE A 45 -9.14 6.54 -0.20
CA PHE A 45 -8.89 6.05 1.15
C PHE A 45 -8.50 7.17 2.11
N TYR A 46 -7.52 8.00 1.72
CA TYR A 46 -7.08 9.12 2.53
C TYR A 46 -8.20 10.15 2.75
N GLU A 47 -9.02 10.42 1.74
CA GLU A 47 -10.14 11.35 1.87
C GLU A 47 -11.17 10.87 2.92
N MET A 48 -11.44 9.56 2.97
CA MET A 48 -12.39 8.96 3.92
C MET A 48 -11.83 8.85 5.34
N PHE A 49 -10.61 8.33 5.49
CA PHE A 49 -10.09 7.93 6.80
C PHE A 49 -9.01 8.84 7.37
N LYS A 50 -8.45 9.76 6.55
CA LYS A 50 -7.33 10.64 6.93
C LYS A 50 -6.08 9.89 7.43
N ILE A 51 -5.94 8.63 7.04
CA ILE A 51 -4.82 7.76 7.39
C ILE A 51 -3.93 7.60 6.14
N PRO A 52 -2.63 7.89 6.23
CA PRO A 52 -1.71 7.68 5.11
C PRO A 52 -1.48 6.19 4.82
N ILE A 53 -1.28 5.86 3.55
CA ILE A 53 -0.84 4.53 3.11
C ILE A 53 0.64 4.60 2.74
N LEU A 54 1.45 3.71 3.30
CA LEU A 54 2.83 3.51 2.94
C LEU A 54 2.92 2.29 2.02
N GLN A 55 3.14 2.54 0.72
CA GLN A 55 3.24 1.49 -0.28
C GLN A 55 4.68 0.99 -0.42
N PHE A 56 4.84 -0.32 -0.26
CA PHE A 56 6.10 -1.02 -0.40
C PHE A 56 6.06 -1.89 -1.66
N TYR A 57 7.06 -1.68 -2.50
CA TYR A 57 7.25 -2.44 -3.72
C TYR A 57 8.44 -3.37 -3.52
N GLY A 58 8.19 -4.66 -3.68
CA GLY A 58 9.21 -5.69 -3.60
C GLY A 58 8.75 -6.91 -4.37
N SER A 59 9.61 -7.39 -5.25
CA SER A 59 9.52 -8.78 -5.73
C SER A 59 10.10 -9.67 -4.64
N ILE A 60 9.76 -10.96 -4.63
CA ILE A 60 10.30 -11.97 -3.68
C ILE A 60 11.86 -11.97 -3.62
N GLY A 61 12.54 -11.31 -4.57
CA GLY A 61 14.01 -11.25 -4.67
C GLY A 61 14.74 -9.94 -4.29
N ILE A 62 14.11 -8.81 -3.90
CA ILE A 62 14.83 -7.57 -3.53
C ILE A 62 14.20 -6.87 -2.29
N LEU A 63 15.05 -6.57 -1.30
CA LEU A 63 14.81 -6.24 0.13
C LEU A 63 15.04 -4.75 0.49
N PHE A 64 14.86 -4.37 1.76
CA PHE A 64 15.30 -3.07 2.33
C PHE A 64 16.79 -3.14 2.77
N SER A 65 17.46 -2.02 3.09
CA SER A 65 18.93 -1.83 3.34
C SER A 65 19.85 -3.08 3.34
N ASN A 66 20.93 -3.05 2.54
CA ASN A 66 21.49 -4.17 1.73
C ASN A 66 20.79 -4.37 0.38
N VAL A 67 20.08 -3.32 -0.03
CA VAL A 67 19.45 -3.03 -1.31
C VAL A 67 20.34 -2.93 -2.55
N LYS A 68 20.46 -3.90 -3.48
CA LYS A 68 20.95 -3.59 -4.85
C LYS A 68 19.99 -4.05 -5.93
N ALA A 69 19.40 -3.09 -6.65
CA ALA A 69 18.63 -3.31 -7.85
C ALA A 69 19.40 -2.73 -9.05
N LYS A 70 19.64 -3.54 -10.08
CA LYS A 70 20.18 -3.08 -11.37
C LYS A 70 19.27 -3.60 -12.47
N ILE A 71 18.70 -2.69 -13.25
CA ILE A 71 17.98 -3.03 -14.48
C ILE A 71 19.04 -3.13 -15.57
N LEU A 72 19.19 -4.31 -16.17
CA LEU A 72 20.10 -4.56 -17.29
C LEU A 72 19.25 -4.76 -18.55
N SER A 73 19.60 -4.07 -19.63
CA SER A 73 19.10 -4.39 -20.96
C SER A 73 19.67 -5.75 -21.40
N GLU A 74 18.97 -6.49 -22.25
CA GLU A 74 19.42 -7.82 -22.72
C GLU A 74 20.75 -7.75 -23.50
N ASP A 75 21.01 -6.61 -24.11
CA ASP A 75 22.21 -6.20 -24.82
C ASP A 75 23.22 -5.54 -23.86
N GLY A 76 23.83 -6.33 -22.98
CA GLY A 76 24.80 -5.90 -21.96
C GLY A 76 26.14 -5.37 -22.48
N HIS A 77 26.14 -4.32 -23.31
CA HIS A 77 27.31 -3.57 -23.77
C HIS A 77 27.32 -2.13 -23.25
#